data_AF-A0A0R3TI15-F1
#
_entry.id   AF-A0A0R3TI15-F1
#
_cell.length_a   1.000
_cell.length_b   1.000
_cell.length_c   1.000
_cell.angle_alpha   90.00
_cell.angle_beta   90.00
_cell.angle_gamma   90.00
#
_symmetry.space_group_name_H-M   'P 1'
#
loop_
_entity.id
_entity.type
_entity.pdbx_description
1 polymer ?
#
loop_
_entity_poly.entity_id
_entity_poly.type
_entity_poly.pdbx_seq_one_letter_code
_entity_poly.pdbx_strand_id
1 'polypeptide(L)'
;MKSDSWKTHCDEIVGRVKQAYAQCPNYEVIVQSLLEDGPDNVHKRCCIKPGIPLRPMLAHPTHGVVEVLKRFDQADFTCEYKYDGERAQVLLSI
;
A
#
# COMPACT_ATOMS: atom_id res chain seq x y z
N MET A 1 26.28 -18.20 0.59
CA MET A 1 25.36 -17.25 -0.08
C MET A 1 25.76 -15.84 0.31
N LYS A 2 26.00 -14.95 -0.66
CA LYS A 2 26.49 -13.58 -0.38
C LYS A 2 25.43 -12.82 0.43
N SER A 3 25.83 -12.30 1.59
CA SER A 3 24.98 -11.60 2.58
C SER A 3 23.98 -10.61 1.96
N ASP A 4 24.39 -9.90 0.91
CA ASP A 4 23.57 -8.90 0.25
C ASP A 4 22.39 -9.48 -0.55
N SER A 5 22.57 -10.65 -1.17
CA SER A 5 21.49 -11.31 -1.92
C SER A 5 20.35 -11.78 -1.01
N TRP A 6 20.68 -12.22 0.21
CA TRP A 6 19.68 -12.61 1.20
C TRP A 6 18.89 -11.41 1.70
N LYS A 7 19.56 -10.27 1.95
CA LYS A 7 18.90 -9.03 2.37
C LYS A 7 17.91 -8.53 1.31
N THR A 8 18.32 -8.47 0.04
CA THR A 8 17.43 -8.08 -1.05
C THR A 8 16.19 -8.97 -1.12
N HIS A 9 16.39 -10.29 -0.98
CA HIS A 9 15.28 -11.23 -0.95
C HIS A 9 14.32 -10.96 0.22
N CYS A 10 14.84 -10.74 1.43
CA CYS A 10 14.01 -10.38 2.57
C CYS A 10 13.24 -9.06 2.36
N ASP A 11 13.88 -8.05 1.77
CA ASP A 11 13.24 -6.75 1.49
C ASP A 11 12.09 -6.87 0.49
N GLU A 12 12.26 -7.70 -0.55
CA GLU A 12 11.20 -8.02 -1.51
C GLU A 12 10.01 -8.70 -0.83
N ILE A 13 10.27 -9.69 0.02
CA ILE A 13 9.24 -10.40 0.79
C ILE A 13 8.50 -9.43 1.74
N VAL A 14 9.25 -8.59 2.46
CA VAL A 14 8.65 -7.55 3.33
C VAL A 14 7.78 -6.59 2.51
N GLY A 15 8.21 -6.21 1.30
CA GLY A 15 7.42 -5.40 0.38
C GLY A 15 6.08 -6.05 0.03
N ARG A 16 6.08 -7.36 -0.28
CA ARG A 16 4.86 -8.13 -0.59
C ARG A 16 3.91 -8.20 0.61
N VAL A 17 4.42 -8.44 1.82
CA VAL A 17 3.58 -8.46 3.03
C VAL A 17 3.01 -7.08 3.34
N LYS A 18 3.81 -6.01 3.19
CA LYS A 18 3.33 -4.63 3.36
C LYS A 18 2.23 -4.28 2.35
N GLN A 19 2.35 -4.75 1.11
CA GLN A 19 1.33 -4.57 0.08
C GLN A 19 0.04 -5.33 0.42
N ALA A 20 0.14 -6.60 0.85
CA ALA A 20 -0.99 -7.39 1.31
C ALA A 20 -1.73 -6.68 2.46
N TYR A 21 -1.00 -6.18 3.45
CA TYR A 21 -1.58 -5.42 4.57
C TYR A 21 -2.19 -4.09 4.14
N ALA A 22 -1.61 -3.39 3.17
CA ALA A 22 -2.19 -2.15 2.67
C ALA A 22 -3.55 -2.38 1.98
N GLN A 23 -3.71 -3.52 1.29
CA GLN A 23 -4.93 -3.88 0.56
C GLN A 23 -5.99 -4.54 1.44
N CYS A 24 -5.56 -5.38 2.37
CA CYS A 24 -6.40 -6.16 3.27
C CYS A 24 -5.76 -6.18 4.67
N PRO A 25 -5.91 -5.13 5.49
CA PRO A 25 -5.40 -5.03 6.85
C PRO A 25 -6.18 -5.94 7.82
N ASN A 26 -6.20 -7.24 7.53
CA ASN A 26 -6.76 -8.30 8.34
C ASN A 26 -5.66 -9.35 8.59
N TYR A 27 -5.17 -9.40 9.82
CA TYR A 27 -4.08 -10.32 10.18
C TYR A 27 -4.47 -11.79 10.09
N GLU A 28 -5.73 -12.15 10.35
CA GLU A 28 -6.18 -13.53 10.27
C GLU A 28 -6.02 -14.07 8.84
N VAL A 29 -6.50 -13.29 7.86
CA VAL A 29 -6.39 -13.64 6.44
C VAL A 29 -4.93 -13.65 5.97
N ILE A 30 -4.13 -12.67 6.38
CA ILE A 30 -2.72 -12.59 5.98
C ILE A 30 -1.93 -13.75 6.56
N VAL A 31 -2.05 -14.02 7.87
CA VAL A 31 -1.32 -15.10 8.54
C VAL A 31 -1.72 -16.45 7.96
N GLN A 32 -3.02 -16.68 7.72
CA GLN A 32 -3.47 -17.90 7.06
C GLN A 32 -2.84 -18.05 5.67
N SER A 33 -2.84 -17.00 4.85
CA SER A 33 -2.22 -17.05 3.52
C SER A 33 -0.72 -17.32 3.57
N LEU A 34 -0.02 -16.81 4.58
CA LEU A 34 1.42 -17.04 4.77
C LEU A 34 1.74 -18.47 5.19
N LEU A 35 0.89 -19.08 6.02
CA LEU A 35 1.06 -20.47 6.47
C LEU A 35 0.74 -21.47 5.36
N GLU A 36 -0.22 -21.17 4.50
CA GLU A 36 -0.64 -22.06 3.40
C GLU A 36 0.31 -22.03 2.20
N ASP A 37 0.65 -20.85 1.68
CA ASP A 37 1.36 -20.69 0.40
C ASP A 37 2.72 -19.98 0.51
N GLY A 38 3.13 -19.64 1.73
CA GLY A 38 4.33 -18.85 1.96
C GLY A 38 4.20 -17.37 1.52
N PRO A 39 5.29 -16.61 1.62
CA PRO A 39 5.26 -15.16 1.44
C PRO A 39 5.30 -14.69 -0.02
N ASP A 40 5.57 -15.58 -0.98
CA ASP A 40 5.83 -15.17 -2.36
C ASP A 40 4.62 -14.54 -3.06
N ASN A 41 3.42 -15.06 -2.77
CA ASN A 41 2.18 -14.63 -3.42
C ASN A 41 1.14 -14.04 -2.45
N VAL A 42 1.52 -13.71 -1.22
CA VAL A 42 0.59 -13.19 -0.18
C VAL A 42 -0.21 -11.96 -0.64
N HIS A 43 0.42 -11.04 -1.37
CA HIS A 43 -0.20 -9.83 -1.93
C HIS A 43 -1.22 -10.11 -3.04
N LYS A 44 -1.17 -11.30 -3.67
CA LYS A 44 -2.14 -11.72 -4.69
C LYS A 44 -3.36 -12.44 -4.11
N ARG A 45 -3.26 -12.97 -2.89
CA ARG A 45 -4.41 -13.58 -2.17
C ARG A 45 -5.11 -12.57 -1.26
N CYS A 46 -4.33 -11.71 -0.60
CA CYS A 46 -4.83 -10.67 0.29
C CYS A 46 -5.14 -9.38 -0.48
N CYS A 47 -6.08 -9.47 -1.43
CA CYS A 47 -6.52 -8.34 -2.24
C CYS A 47 -7.63 -7.52 -1.55
N ILE A 48 -7.93 -6.35 -2.12
CA ILE A 48 -9.02 -5.48 -1.68
C ILE A 48 -10.34 -6.26 -1.72
N LYS A 49 -11.04 -6.29 -0.59
CA LYS A 49 -12.35 -6.92 -0.46
C LYS A 49 -13.35 -5.91 0.09
N PRO A 50 -14.54 -5.75 -0.53
CA PRO A 50 -15.62 -4.96 0.06
C PRO A 50 -15.90 -5.42 1.50
N GLY A 51 -16.08 -4.47 2.40
CA GLY A 51 -16.26 -4.73 3.84
C GLY A 51 -14.96 -4.75 4.66
N ILE A 52 -13.78 -4.83 4.03
CA ILE A 52 -12.48 -4.69 4.71
C ILE A 52 -11.91 -3.30 4.38
N PRO A 53 -11.62 -2.44 5.37
CA PRO A 53 -11.00 -1.14 5.13
C PRO A 53 -9.60 -1.31 4.54
N LEU A 54 -9.13 -0.36 3.74
CA LEU A 54 -7.78 -0.41 3.17
C LEU A 54 -6.94 0.72 3.75
N ARG A 55 -5.61 0.57 3.73
CA ARG A 55 -4.74 1.61 4.30
C ARG A 55 -4.83 2.89 3.45
N PRO A 56 -5.26 4.03 4.01
CA PRO A 56 -5.41 5.26 3.24
C PRO A 56 -4.07 5.75 2.68
N MET A 57 -4.08 6.23 1.43
CA MET A 57 -2.94 6.93 0.83
C MET A 57 -2.70 8.25 1.57
N LEU A 58 -1.46 8.51 1.98
CA LEU A 58 -1.05 9.72 2.70
C LEU A 58 -0.35 10.69 1.74
N ALA A 59 -0.56 11.98 1.97
CA ALA A 59 0.14 13.03 1.23
C ALA A 59 1.52 13.29 1.83
N HIS A 60 2.45 13.73 0.98
CA HIS A 60 3.72 14.27 1.42
C HIS A 60 3.58 15.80 1.55
N PRO A 61 4.07 16.43 2.63
CA PRO A 61 4.10 17.88 2.71
C PRO A 61 5.07 18.43 1.65
N THR A 62 4.65 19.46 0.93
CA THR A 62 5.44 20.11 -0.11
C THR A 62 5.35 21.61 0.11
N HIS A 63 6.50 22.30 0.08
CA HIS A 63 6.61 23.71 0.47
C HIS A 63 6.39 24.70 -0.69
N GLY A 64 6.18 24.21 -1.91
CA GLY A 64 5.90 25.07 -3.05
C GLY A 64 5.62 24.32 -4.35
N VAL A 65 5.09 25.04 -5.33
CA VAL A 65 4.69 24.47 -6.63
C VAL A 65 5.87 23.89 -7.40
N VAL A 66 7.05 24.50 -7.29
CA VAL A 66 8.27 24.02 -7.97
C VAL A 66 8.67 22.62 -7.52
N GLU A 67 8.48 22.28 -6.24
CA GLU A 67 8.76 20.95 -5.71
C GLU A 67 7.77 19.91 -6.27
N VAL A 68 6.50 20.27 -6.42
CA VAL A 68 5.49 19.44 -7.09
C VAL A 68 5.89 19.17 -8.54
N LEU A 69 6.21 20.23 -9.30
CA LEU A 69 6.63 20.12 -10.69
C LEU A 69 7.89 19.28 -10.86
N LYS A 70 8.88 19.44 -9.97
CA LYS A 70 10.10 18.62 -9.99
C LYS A 70 9.82 17.16 -9.64
N ARG A 71 8.86 16.89 -8.77
CA ARG A 71 8.51 15.53 -8.31
C ARG A 71 7.74 14.74 -9.35
N PHE A 72 6.79 15.40 -10.03
CA PHE A 72 6.00 14.76 -11.09
C PHE A 72 6.66 14.85 -12.47
N ASP A 73 7.55 15.82 -12.69
CA ASP A 73 8.32 16.02 -13.93
C ASP A 73 7.42 15.99 -15.18
N GLN A 74 7.52 14.94 -16.01
CA GLN A 74 6.69 14.73 -17.20
C GLN A 74 5.37 13.96 -16.95
N ALA A 75 5.10 13.55 -15.71
CA ALA A 75 3.86 12.87 -15.38
C ALA A 75 2.71 13.86 -15.26
N ASP A 76 1.62 13.61 -15.98
CA ASP A 76 0.38 14.36 -15.83
C ASP A 76 -0.15 14.26 -14.39
N PHE A 77 -0.59 15.38 -13.82
CA PHE A 77 -1.16 15.45 -12.48
C PHE A 77 -2.38 16.38 -12.44
N THR A 78 -3.19 16.23 -11.39
CA THR A 78 -4.38 17.05 -11.14
C THR A 78 -4.25 17.80 -9.81
N CYS A 79 -4.96 18.92 -9.68
CA CYS A 79 -5.02 19.72 -8.48
C CYS A 79 -6.45 19.69 -7.93
N GLU A 80 -6.62 19.16 -6.73
CA GLU A 80 -7.91 19.12 -6.02
C GLU A 80 -7.83 19.96 -4.74
N TYR A 81 -8.96 20.54 -4.34
CA TYR A 81 -9.04 21.24 -3.05
C TYR A 81 -8.82 20.26 -1.90
N LYS A 82 -7.90 20.61 -0.99
CA LYS A 82 -7.77 19.90 0.28
C LYS A 82 -8.83 20.41 1.24
N TYR A 83 -9.93 19.68 1.34
CA TYR A 83 -11.01 19.98 2.28
C TYR A 83 -10.54 19.83 3.74
N ASP A 84 -11.04 20.70 4.61
CA ASP A 84 -10.79 20.65 6.05
C ASP A 84 -11.97 19.97 6.75
N GLY A 85 -11.82 18.67 6.99
CA GLY A 85 -12.84 17.80 7.55
C GLY A 85 -12.29 16.40 7.79
N GLU A 86 -13.18 15.45 8.06
CA GLU A 86 -12.81 14.07 8.35
C GLU A 86 -12.75 13.21 7.07
N ARG A 87 -11.78 12.29 7.02
CA ARG A 87 -11.66 11.33 5.91
C ARG A 87 -12.53 10.11 6.18
N ALA A 88 -13.56 9.90 5.37
CA ALA A 88 -14.41 8.71 5.43
C ALA A 88 -14.07 7.72 4.31
N GLN A 89 -13.81 6.45 4.66
CA GLN A 89 -13.78 5.34 3.70
C GLN A 89 -15.13 4.63 3.73
N VAL A 90 -15.94 4.80 2.68
CA VAL A 90 -17.25 4.16 2.57
C VAL A 90 -17.09 2.78 1.93
N LEU A 91 -17.48 1.74 2.68
CA LEU A 91 -17.46 0.34 2.25
C LEU A 91 -18.90 -0.16 2.19
N LEU A 92 -19.32 -0.65 1.03
CA LEU A 92 -20.63 -1.27 0.85
C LEU A 92 -20.45 -2.77 0.58
N SER A 93 -20.98 -3.60 1.46
CA SER A 93 -21.13 -5.04 1.26
C SER A 93 -22.63 -5.32 1.20
N ILE A 94 -23.15 -5.58 0.00
CA ILE A 94 -24.54 -6.02 -0.25
C ILE A 94 -24.58 -7.54 -0.17
#